data_AF-A0A503DUM6-F1
#
_entry.id   AF-A0A503DUM6-F1
#
_cell.length_a   1.000
_cell.length_b   1.000
_cell.length_c   1.000
_cell.angle_alpha   90.00
_cell.angle_beta   90.00
_cell.angle_gamma   90.00
#
_symmetry.space_group_name_H-M   'P 1'
#
loop_
_entity.id
_entity.type
_entity.pdbx_description
1 polymer ?
#
loop_
_entity_poly.entity_id
_entity_poly.type
_entity_poly.pdbx_seq_one_letter_code
_entity_poly.pdbx_strand_id
1 'polypeptide(L)' 'MRAGSWREPLTSDFSAARLHLERAYHYLRGNDETSRATCEALDLLIEMVAEAQHRKPEPGVLEFPRASVRRLG' A
#
# COMPACT_ATOMS: atom_id res chain seq x y z
N MET A 1 -22.22 16.52 -19.50
CA MET A 1 -20.85 16.78 -19.01
C MET A 1 -20.72 16.11 -17.65
N ARG A 2 -19.90 15.05 -17.51
CA ARG A 2 -19.72 14.35 -16.23
C ARG A 2 -18.64 15.06 -15.40
N ALA A 3 -18.96 15.35 -14.16
CA ALA A 3 -18.05 15.98 -13.20
C ALA A 3 -16.83 15.07 -12.97
N GLY A 4 -15.64 15.65 -13.13
CA GLY A 4 -14.36 14.94 -13.03
C GLY A 4 -14.11 14.37 -11.64
N SER A 5 -13.53 13.18 -11.62
CA SER A 5 -13.04 12.45 -10.46
C SER A 5 -11.86 13.18 -9.81
N TRP A 6 -12.15 14.12 -8.93
CA TRP A 6 -11.13 14.67 -8.04
C TRP A 6 -11.18 13.89 -6.73
N ARG A 7 -10.12 13.14 -6.44
CA ARG A 7 -9.88 12.20 -5.32
C ARG A 7 -10.12 10.71 -5.63
N GLU A 8 -9.60 10.21 -6.75
CA GLU A 8 -9.03 8.86 -6.67
C GLU A 8 -7.74 9.01 -5.83
N PRO A 9 -7.62 8.41 -4.64
CA PRO A 9 -6.34 8.39 -3.95
C PRO A 9 -5.37 7.67 -4.89
N LEU A 10 -4.20 8.26 -5.16
CA LEU A 10 -3.10 7.54 -5.79
C LEU A 10 -2.65 6.44 -4.82
N THR A 11 -3.41 5.34 -4.76
CA THR A 11 -3.07 4.19 -3.95
C THR A 11 -1.91 3.50 -4.63
N SER A 12 -0.76 3.44 -3.97
CA SER A 12 0.37 2.67 -4.47
C SER A 12 -0.02 1.20 -4.60
N ASP A 13 0.26 0.60 -5.77
CA ASP A 13 0.17 -0.84 -5.93
C ASP A 13 1.38 -1.51 -5.27
N PHE A 14 1.27 -1.74 -3.97
CA PHE A 14 2.34 -2.38 -3.18
C PHE A 14 2.62 -3.81 -3.64
N SER A 15 1.63 -4.51 -4.21
CA SER A 15 1.82 -5.87 -4.72
C SER A 15 2.73 -5.87 -5.94
N ALA A 16 2.47 -4.97 -6.90
CA ALA A 16 3.32 -4.79 -8.07
C ALA A 16 4.73 -4.30 -7.68
N ALA A 17 4.81 -3.32 -6.77
CA ALA A 17 6.09 -2.81 -6.29
C ALA A 17 6.95 -3.93 -5.67
N ARG A 18 6.36 -4.77 -4.81
CA ARG A 18 7.07 -5.90 -4.20
C ARG A 18 7.59 -6.88 -5.23
N LEU A 19 6.77 -7.26 -6.21
CA LEU A 19 7.17 -8.16 -7.29
C LEU A 19 8.38 -7.63 -8.08
N HIS A 20 8.42 -6.31 -8.36
CA HIS A 20 9.53 -5.70 -9.07
C HIS A 20 10.81 -5.65 -8.24
N LEU A 21 10.70 -5.40 -6.93
CA LEU A 21 11.85 -5.42 -6.01
C LEU A 21 12.43 -6.83 -5.87
N GLU A 22 11.58 -7.85 -5.68
CA GLU A 22 12.01 -9.26 -5.61
C GLU A 22 12.76 -9.67 -6.89
N ARG A 23 12.26 -9.27 -8.06
CA ARG A 23 12.94 -9.51 -9.35
C ARG A 23 14.29 -8.80 -9.43
N ALA A 24 14.36 -7.53 -9.03
CA ALA A 24 15.61 -6.79 -9.01
C ALA A 24 16.66 -7.47 -8.12
N TYR A 25 16.26 -7.92 -6.93
CA TYR A 25 17.12 -8.67 -6.01
C TYR A 25 17.67 -9.93 -6.66
N HIS A 26 16.81 -10.71 -7.35
CA HIS A 26 17.24 -11.92 -8.05
C HIS A 26 18.23 -11.65 -9.17
N TYR A 27 18.11 -10.52 -9.89
CA TYR A 27 19.06 -10.15 -10.94
C TYR A 27 20.39 -9.61 -10.39
N LEU A 28 20.40 -9.04 -9.20
CA LEU A 28 21.57 -8.38 -8.59
C LEU A 28 22.42 -9.28 -7.70
N ARG A 29 22.24 -10.61 -7.70
CA ARG A 29 23.01 -11.58 -6.88
C ARG A 29 24.49 -11.75 -7.27
N GLY A 30 25.11 -10.72 -7.84
CA GLY A 30 26.55 -10.64 -8.05
C GLY A 30 27.34 -10.64 -6.74
N ASN A 31 28.63 -10.91 -6.83
CA ASN A 31 29.54 -10.96 -5.68
C ASN A 31 30.42 -9.70 -5.54
N ASP A 32 30.14 -8.65 -6.29
CA ASP A 32 30.77 -7.35 -6.07
C ASP A 32 30.09 -6.60 -4.91
N GLU A 33 30.80 -5.60 -4.39
CA GLU A 33 30.33 -4.79 -3.26
C GLU A 33 29.05 -4.01 -3.59
N THR A 34 28.90 -3.53 -4.83
CA THR A 34 27.71 -2.78 -5.25
C THR A 34 26.50 -3.69 -5.26
N SER A 35 26.63 -4.90 -5.82
CA SER A 35 25.59 -5.92 -5.77
C SER A 35 25.17 -6.25 -4.33
N ARG A 36 26.13 -6.47 -3.42
CA ARG A 36 25.82 -6.75 -2.01
C ARG A 36 25.09 -5.59 -1.34
N ALA A 37 25.63 -4.37 -1.43
CA ALA A 37 25.01 -3.19 -0.83
C ALA A 37 23.61 -2.91 -1.41
N THR A 38 23.41 -3.16 -2.71
CA THR A 38 22.10 -2.99 -3.34
C THR A 38 21.11 -4.06 -2.89
N CYS A 39 21.54 -5.31 -2.76
CA CYS A 39 20.70 -6.40 -2.23
C CYS A 39 20.25 -6.10 -0.78
N GLU A 40 21.15 -5.61 0.08
CA GLU A 40 20.81 -5.19 1.44
C GLU A 40 19.74 -4.07 1.46
N ALA A 41 19.88 -3.07 0.58
CA ALA A 41 18.87 -2.02 0.45
C ALA A 41 17.53 -2.55 -0.09
N LEU A 42 17.56 -3.50 -1.01
CA LEU A 42 16.36 -4.13 -1.57
C LEU A 42 15.61 -4.95 -0.50
N ASP A 43 16.30 -5.65 0.38
CA ASP A 43 15.68 -6.39 1.49
C ASP A 43 14.83 -5.45 2.37
N LEU A 44 15.39 -4.30 2.76
CA LEU A 44 14.68 -3.29 3.55
C LEU A 44 13.45 -2.74 2.80
N LEU A 45 13.57 -2.48 1.50
CA LEU A 45 12.46 -1.98 0.69
C LEU A 45 11.34 -3.02 0.55
N ILE A 46 11.69 -4.30 0.34
CA ILE A 46 10.73 -5.39 0.25
C ILE A 46 9.95 -5.52 1.56
N GLU A 47 10.63 -5.43 2.71
CA GLU A 47 9.99 -5.46 4.03
C GLU A 47 9.01 -4.30 4.22
N MET A 48 9.43 -3.06 3.97
CA MET A 48 8.57 -1.88 4.12
C MET A 48 7.35 -1.93 3.20
N VAL A 49 7.52 -2.39 1.95
CA VAL A 49 6.42 -2.55 1.00
C VAL A 49 5.47 -3.67 1.43
N ALA A 50 5.99 -4.77 1.96
CA ALA A 50 5.19 -5.85 2.51
C ALA A 50 4.37 -5.37 3.72
N GLU A 51 4.96 -4.57 4.61
CA GLU A 51 4.23 -3.96 5.74
C GLU A 51 3.10 -3.05 5.23
N ALA A 52 3.40 -2.17 4.27
CA ALA A 52 2.40 -1.28 3.69
C ALA A 52 1.27 -2.04 2.97
N GLN A 53 1.57 -3.15 2.31
CA GLN A 53 0.58 -4.03 1.66
C GLN A 53 -0.41 -4.63 2.65
N HIS A 54 0.05 -4.97 3.86
CA HIS A 54 -0.78 -5.63 4.89
C HIS A 54 -1.34 -4.65 5.92
N ARG A 55 -0.96 -3.37 5.86
CA ARG A 55 -1.49 -2.35 6.76
C ARG A 55 -3.02 -2.30 6.59
N LYS A 56 -3.73 -2.59 7.68
CA LYS A 56 -5.19 -2.47 7.68
C LYS A 56 -5.57 -1.02 7.37
N PRO A 57 -6.57 -0.78 6.50
CA PRO A 57 -7.14 0.54 6.37
C PRO A 57 -7.62 1.01 7.76
N GLU A 58 -7.36 2.28 8.09
CA GLU A 58 -7.84 2.87 9.33
C GLU A 58 -9.33 2.58 9.47
N PRO A 59 -9.79 2.00 10.59
CA PRO A 59 -11.20 1.67 10.75
C PRO A 59 -12.01 2.97 10.67
N GLY A 60 -12.77 3.12 9.59
CA GLY A 60 -13.71 4.22 9.47
C GLY A 60 -14.69 4.15 10.64
N VAL A 61 -14.88 5.28 11.33
CA VAL A 61 -15.91 5.39 12.38
C VAL A 61 -17.26 5.14 11.73
N LEU A 62 -17.89 4.00 12.02
CA LEU A 62 -19.26 3.75 11.62
C LEU A 62 -20.17 4.60 12.53
N GLU A 63 -20.81 5.63 11.97
CA GLU A 63 -21.82 6.37 12.71
C GLU A 63 -23.01 5.45 13.03
N PHE A 64 -23.39 5.41 14.31
CA PHE A 64 -24.54 4.65 14.75
C PHE A 64 -25.80 5.25 14.11
N PRO A 65 -26.68 4.44 13.48
CA PRO A 65 -27.90 4.95 12.89
C PRO A 65 -28.72 5.67 13.96
N ARG A 66 -28.85 6.99 13.86
CA ARG A 66 -29.81 7.75 14.66
C ARG A 66 -31.18 7.31 14.20
N ALA A 67 -31.83 6.45 14.98
CA ALA A 67 -33.23 6.12 14.78
C ALA A 67 -33.98 7.45 14.63
N SER A 68 -34.51 7.70 13.43
CA SER A 68 -35.42 8.79 13.19
C SER A 68 -36.55 8.62 14.18
N VAL A 69 -36.55 9.44 15.23
CA VAL A 69 -37.63 9.54 16.20
C VAL A 69 -38.87 9.78 15.38
N ARG A 70 -39.65 8.71 15.20
CA ARG A 70 -40.96 8.74 14.58
C ARG A 70 -41.79 9.61 15.51
N ARG A 71 -41.90 10.90 15.17
CA ARG A 71 -42.78 11.84 15.84
C ARG A 71 -44.19 11.37 15.51
N LEU A 72 -44.70 10.44 16.32
CA LEU A 72 -46.12 10.20 16.47
C LEU A 72 -46.62 11.31 17.38
N GLY A 73 -47.41 12.21 16.80
CA GLY A 73 -48.05 13.34 17.43
C GLY A 73 -48.82 14.09 16.36
#